data_AF-A0A2V9GF82-F1
#
_entry.id   AF-A0A2V9GF82-F1
#
_cell.length_a   1.000
_cell.length_b   1.000
_cell.length_c   1.000
_cell.angle_alpha   90.00
_cell.angle_beta   90.00
_cell.angle_gamma   90.00
#
_symmetry.space_group_name_H-M   'P 1'
#
loop_
_entity.id
_entity.type
_entity.pdbx_description
1 polymer ?
#
loop_
_entity_poly.entity_id
_entity_poly.type
_entity_poly.pdbx_seq_one_letter_code
_entity_poly.pdbx_strand_id
1 'polypeptide(L)'
;ITPRGHAMEVRLYAEDPDNNFFPSPGKIITRQVPSGPGIRLDDGVYEGWTVPNDYDPLLSKLIAWGNSREETIARLRRALEEYTVTGIKTNGGLFRRILDEPDFLRGEIHTEWLDELLRRPLSTAPPADVSQPGSSASDAAAIAAAIWQANQWDRHSCLSSSSVDQPSRWKQEGRRAQLDRLP
;
A
#
# COMPACT_ATOMS: atom_id res chain seq x y z
N ILE A 1 33.92 14.58 17.93
CA ILE A 1 32.92 13.83 17.12
C ILE A 1 31.60 14.56 17.29
N THR A 2 30.92 14.95 16.20
CA THR A 2 29.62 15.65 16.26
C THR A 2 28.54 14.69 15.76
N PRO A 3 27.44 14.47 16.52
CA PRO A 3 26.36 13.61 16.06
C PRO A 3 25.72 14.18 14.78
N ARG A 4 25.37 13.31 13.83
CA ARG A 4 24.76 13.67 12.55
C ARG A 4 23.41 12.98 12.40
N GLY A 5 22.34 13.77 12.45
CA GLY A 5 20.97 13.28 12.35
C GLY A 5 20.51 12.52 13.59
N HIS A 6 19.52 11.67 13.40
CA HIS A 6 18.90 10.84 14.43
C HIS A 6 18.75 9.40 13.92
N ALA A 7 18.82 8.43 14.82
CA ALA A 7 18.64 7.01 14.49
C ALA A 7 17.77 6.34 15.56
N MET A 8 16.94 5.40 15.13
CA MET A 8 16.09 4.58 16.00
C MET A 8 16.17 3.12 15.58
N GLU A 9 16.31 2.22 16.55
CA GLU A 9 16.25 0.77 16.36
C GLU A 9 14.96 0.22 16.96
N VAL A 10 14.31 -0.67 16.23
CA VAL A 10 13.21 -1.51 16.69
C VAL A 10 13.64 -2.96 16.64
N ARG A 11 13.51 -3.66 17.76
CA ARG A 11 13.77 -5.10 17.85
C ARG A 11 12.48 -5.86 17.61
N LEU A 12 12.43 -6.54 16.47
CA LEU A 12 11.26 -7.31 16.07
C LEU A 12 11.41 -8.73 16.60
N TYR A 13 10.51 -9.09 17.51
CA TYR A 13 10.48 -10.38 18.17
C TYR A 13 9.33 -11.24 17.68
N ALA A 14 9.51 -12.56 17.70
CA ALA A 14 8.45 -13.53 17.59
C ALA A 14 7.75 -13.68 18.96
N GLU A 15 6.90 -12.71 19.29
CA GLU A 15 6.15 -12.65 20.54
C GLU A 15 4.76 -12.06 20.30
N ASP A 16 3.85 -12.26 21.24
CA ASP A 16 2.49 -11.74 21.20
C ASP A 16 2.26 -10.71 22.32
N PRO A 17 2.38 -9.39 22.03
CA PRO A 17 2.14 -8.34 23.02
C PRO A 17 0.73 -8.34 23.62
N ASP A 18 -0.28 -8.80 22.86
CA ASP A 18 -1.66 -8.87 23.33
C ASP A 18 -1.87 -10.04 24.31
N ASN A 19 -0.93 -11.00 24.32
CA ASN A 19 -0.90 -12.14 25.23
C ASN A 19 0.33 -12.07 26.15
N ASN A 20 0.51 -10.94 26.84
CA ASN A 20 1.58 -10.73 27.83
C ASN A 20 2.98 -11.06 27.30
N PHE A 21 3.26 -10.67 26.05
CA PHE A 21 4.54 -10.90 25.36
C PHE A 21 4.94 -12.39 25.31
N PHE A 22 3.96 -13.29 25.26
CA PHE A 22 4.25 -14.71 25.19
C PHE A 22 5.05 -15.03 23.92
N PRO A 23 6.14 -15.82 23.99
CA PRO A 23 6.90 -16.21 22.82
C PRO A 23 6.03 -16.91 21.77
N SER A 24 6.28 -16.62 20.50
CA SER A 24 5.57 -17.20 19.36
C SER A 24 6.53 -17.96 18.45
N PRO A 25 7.15 -19.07 18.92
CA PRO A 25 7.97 -19.91 18.08
C PRO A 25 7.11 -20.57 17.00
N GLY A 26 7.69 -20.84 15.84
CA GLY A 26 6.96 -21.43 14.74
C GLY A 26 7.61 -21.20 13.38
N LYS A 27 6.97 -21.72 12.34
CA LYS A 27 7.46 -21.60 10.97
C LYS A 27 7.03 -20.26 10.37
N ILE A 28 7.99 -19.51 9.86
CA ILE A 28 7.72 -18.33 9.03
C ILE A 28 7.17 -18.80 7.69
N ILE A 29 5.91 -18.47 7.39
CA ILE A 29 5.23 -18.92 6.17
C ILE A 29 5.53 -17.96 5.02
N THR A 30 5.35 -16.65 5.24
CA THR A 30 5.76 -15.60 4.30
C THR A 30 6.46 -14.47 5.02
N ARG A 31 7.37 -13.82 4.30
CA ARG A 31 8.06 -12.63 4.81
C ARG A 31 8.21 -11.54 3.76
N GLN A 32 7.80 -10.33 4.11
CA GLN A 32 8.09 -9.11 3.37
C GLN A 32 8.93 -8.18 4.25
N VAL A 33 10.04 -7.70 3.70
CA VAL A 33 10.97 -6.81 4.40
C VAL A 33 10.94 -5.40 3.82
N PRO A 34 11.03 -4.36 4.66
CA PRO A 34 11.10 -2.99 4.20
C PRO A 34 12.45 -2.71 3.56
N SER A 35 12.47 -1.69 2.70
CA SER A 35 13.69 -1.16 2.13
C SER A 35 13.58 0.34 1.89
N GLY A 36 14.62 0.94 1.32
CA GLY A 36 14.62 2.34 0.90
C GLY A 36 15.50 3.26 1.76
N PRO A 37 15.48 4.57 1.47
CA PRO A 37 16.42 5.52 2.04
C PRO A 37 16.36 5.59 3.56
N GLY A 38 17.53 5.49 4.20
CA GLY A 38 17.66 5.59 5.65
C GLY A 38 17.08 4.41 6.42
N ILE A 39 16.71 3.30 5.76
CA ILE A 39 16.31 2.06 6.41
C ILE A 39 17.43 1.04 6.30
N ARG A 40 17.75 0.40 7.42
CA ARG A 40 18.64 -0.75 7.52
C ARG A 40 17.91 -1.86 8.28
N LEU A 41 17.98 -3.07 7.76
CA LEU A 41 17.45 -4.26 8.41
C LEU A 41 18.61 -5.22 8.66
N ASP A 42 18.83 -5.56 9.92
CA ASP A 42 19.76 -6.61 10.33
C ASP A 42 18.93 -7.83 10.76
N ASP A 43 18.89 -8.87 9.94
CA ASP A 43 18.14 -10.10 10.21
C ASP A 43 18.97 -11.36 9.91
N GLY A 44 18.59 -12.46 10.56
CA GLY A 44 19.20 -13.79 10.34
C GLY A 44 18.16 -14.87 10.03
N VAL A 45 16.92 -14.47 9.85
CA VAL A 45 15.77 -15.36 9.58
C VAL A 45 15.48 -15.37 8.09
N TYR A 46 14.62 -16.28 7.62
CA TYR A 46 14.19 -16.34 6.20
C TYR A 46 12.83 -17.05 6.08
N GLU A 47 12.17 -16.90 4.95
CA GLU A 47 10.92 -17.60 4.67
C GLU A 47 11.11 -19.12 4.72
N GLY A 48 10.23 -19.82 5.44
CA GLY A 48 10.35 -21.26 5.69
C GLY A 48 11.23 -21.63 6.89
N TRP A 49 11.95 -20.68 7.49
CA TRP A 49 12.70 -20.91 8.73
C TRP A 49 11.74 -21.13 9.91
N THR A 50 12.13 -21.99 10.85
CA THR A 50 11.40 -22.24 12.09
C THR A 50 12.12 -21.54 13.23
N VAL A 51 11.43 -20.59 13.87
CA VAL A 51 11.93 -19.93 15.08
C VAL A 51 12.02 -20.97 16.20
N PRO A 52 13.21 -21.22 16.79
CA PRO A 52 13.37 -22.19 17.86
C PRO A 52 12.77 -21.66 19.17
N ASN A 53 12.47 -22.56 20.10
CA ASN A 53 12.02 -22.21 21.44
C ASN A 53 13.18 -22.03 22.45
N ASP A 54 14.38 -22.50 22.08
CA ASP A 54 15.53 -22.58 23.00
C ASP A 54 16.34 -21.28 23.10
N TYR A 55 16.08 -20.31 22.20
CA TYR A 55 16.84 -19.06 22.09
C TYR A 55 15.92 -17.85 22.10
N ASP A 56 16.54 -16.67 22.22
CA ASP A 56 15.86 -15.39 22.10
C ASP A 56 15.08 -15.31 20.77
N PRO A 57 13.75 -15.02 20.77
CA PRO A 57 12.93 -15.02 19.57
C PRO A 57 13.16 -13.78 18.68
N LEU A 58 14.37 -13.21 18.67
CA LEU A 58 14.72 -12.04 17.87
C LEU A 58 14.71 -12.40 16.39
N LEU A 59 13.83 -11.75 15.63
CA LEU A 59 13.71 -11.94 14.19
C LEU A 59 14.65 -11.00 13.44
N SER A 60 14.63 -9.72 13.80
CA SER A 60 15.41 -8.69 13.14
C SER A 60 15.55 -7.42 13.98
N LYS A 61 16.54 -6.60 13.62
CA LYS A 61 16.66 -5.22 14.08
C LYS A 61 16.35 -4.31 12.91
N LEU A 62 15.25 -3.57 13.01
CA LEU A 62 14.86 -2.57 12.03
C LEU A 62 15.37 -1.21 12.49
N ILE A 63 16.30 -0.64 11.74
CA ILE A 63 16.93 0.64 12.06
C ILE A 63 16.52 1.68 11.03
N ALA A 64 16.06 2.83 11.51
CA ALA A 64 15.82 4.01 10.70
C ALA A 64 16.84 5.10 11.06
N TRP A 65 17.26 5.88 10.07
CA TRP A 65 18.05 7.08 10.22
C TRP A 65 17.42 8.24 9.43
N GLY A 66 17.49 9.45 9.96
CA GLY A 66 17.04 10.68 9.30
C GLY A 66 17.81 11.90 9.79
N ASN A 67 17.60 13.07 9.18
CA ASN A 67 18.23 14.32 9.59
C ASN A 67 17.62 14.87 10.89
N SER A 68 16.39 14.48 11.20
CA SER A 68 15.69 14.82 12.45
C SER A 68 15.00 13.59 13.07
N ARG A 69 14.53 13.74 14.30
CA ARG A 69 13.76 12.71 15.01
C ARG A 69 12.46 12.40 14.27
N GLU A 70 11.77 13.44 13.81
CA GLU A 70 10.51 13.37 13.09
C GLU A 70 10.68 12.64 11.76
N GLU A 71 11.74 12.95 11.00
CA GLU A 71 12.07 12.23 9.76
C GLU A 71 12.37 10.75 10.04
N THR A 72 13.10 10.47 11.12
CA THR A 72 13.42 9.10 11.53
C THR A 72 12.17 8.30 11.88
N ILE A 73 11.25 8.87 12.66
CA ILE A 73 9.96 8.26 12.98
C ILE A 73 9.16 8.00 11.71
N ALA A 74 9.04 8.98 10.81
CA ALA A 74 8.26 8.84 9.58
C ALA A 74 8.78 7.69 8.71
N ARG A 75 10.12 7.57 8.58
CA ARG A 75 10.76 6.46 7.87
C ARG A 75 10.49 5.12 8.57
N LEU A 76 10.60 5.08 9.90
CA LEU A 76 10.39 3.88 10.70
C LEU A 76 8.92 3.40 10.64
N ARG A 77 7.95 4.31 10.66
CA ARG A 77 6.52 4.02 10.50
C ARG A 77 6.24 3.32 9.17
N ARG A 78 6.68 3.92 8.06
CA ARG A 78 6.58 3.30 6.72
C ARG A 78 7.24 1.92 6.70
N ALA A 79 8.44 1.80 7.25
CA ALA A 79 9.16 0.53 7.26
C ALA A 79 8.44 -0.56 8.07
N LEU A 80 7.79 -0.21 9.18
CA LEU A 80 6.96 -1.14 9.95
C LEU A 80 5.64 -1.51 9.26
N GLU A 81 5.09 -0.64 8.41
CA GLU A 81 3.92 -0.95 7.58
C GLU A 81 4.28 -1.94 6.46
N GLU A 82 5.48 -1.83 5.89
CA GLU A 82 6.01 -2.75 4.86
C GLU A 82 6.49 -4.09 5.45
N TYR A 83 6.93 -4.11 6.73
CA TYR A 83 7.42 -5.31 7.39
C TYR A 83 6.27 -6.26 7.74
N THR A 84 6.17 -7.37 7.01
CA THR A 84 5.14 -8.40 7.24
C THR A 84 5.78 -9.77 7.45
N VAL A 85 5.37 -10.46 8.50
CA VAL A 85 5.74 -11.85 8.79
C VAL A 85 4.47 -12.62 9.09
N THR A 86 4.27 -13.77 8.44
CA THR A 86 3.13 -14.65 8.70
C THR A 86 3.57 -16.02 9.21
N GLY A 87 2.66 -16.73 9.86
CA GLY A 87 2.92 -18.04 10.50
C GLY A 87 3.30 -17.96 11.98
N ILE A 88 3.72 -16.79 12.46
CA ILE A 88 4.03 -16.47 13.86
C ILE A 88 3.45 -15.10 14.24
N LYS A 89 3.29 -14.84 15.53
CA LYS A 89 2.98 -13.50 16.05
C LYS A 89 4.26 -12.70 16.20
N THR A 90 4.15 -11.38 16.05
CA THR A 90 5.28 -10.46 16.23
C THR A 90 4.84 -9.21 16.97
N ASN A 91 5.79 -8.54 17.61
CA ASN A 91 5.58 -7.26 18.28
C ASN A 91 5.53 -6.05 17.32
N GLY A 92 5.58 -6.25 16.00
CA GLY A 92 5.52 -5.15 15.03
C GLY A 92 4.23 -4.32 15.10
N GLY A 93 3.12 -4.94 15.55
CA GLY A 93 1.87 -4.22 15.85
C GLY A 93 2.02 -3.21 17.00
N LEU A 94 2.69 -3.61 18.07
CA LEU A 94 2.95 -2.74 19.23
C LEU A 94 3.79 -1.53 18.84
N PHE A 95 4.84 -1.71 18.04
CA PHE A 95 5.67 -0.57 17.63
C PHE A 95 4.93 0.41 16.72
N ARG A 96 4.03 -0.07 15.84
CA ARG A 96 3.16 0.83 15.06
C ARG A 96 2.34 1.72 15.99
N ARG A 97 1.70 1.14 17.01
CA ARG A 97 0.98 1.89 18.05
C ARG A 97 1.89 2.88 18.78
N ILE A 98 3.07 2.46 19.24
CA ILE A 98 4.01 3.34 19.96
C ILE A 98 4.40 4.57 19.12
N LEU A 99 4.64 4.40 17.82
CA LEU A 99 5.01 5.50 16.92
C LEU A 99 3.84 6.44 16.57
N ASP A 100 2.62 6.10 16.99
CA ASP A 100 1.42 6.94 16.90
C ASP A 100 1.14 7.72 18.19
N GLU A 101 1.77 7.36 19.31
CA GLU A 101 1.48 8.00 20.59
C GLU A 101 2.10 9.41 20.68
N PRO A 102 1.31 10.45 21.04
CA PRO A 102 1.80 11.82 21.15
C PRO A 102 2.99 11.98 22.10
N ASP A 103 2.98 11.26 23.22
CA ASP A 103 4.04 11.27 24.23
C ASP A 103 5.36 10.77 23.63
N PHE A 104 5.31 9.70 22.82
CA PHE A 104 6.46 9.16 22.12
C PHE A 104 6.99 10.12 21.05
N LEU A 105 6.09 10.81 20.32
CA LEU A 105 6.47 11.79 19.30
C LEU A 105 7.20 12.99 19.92
N ARG A 106 6.74 13.48 21.08
CA ARG A 106 7.38 14.57 21.83
C ARG A 106 8.66 14.13 22.58
N GLY A 107 8.88 12.82 22.72
CA GLY A 107 9.99 12.28 23.49
C GLY A 107 9.77 12.35 25.01
N GLU A 108 8.52 12.51 25.44
CA GLU A 108 8.10 12.59 26.84
C GLU A 108 7.78 11.18 27.36
N ILE A 109 8.80 10.33 27.45
CA ILE A 109 8.66 8.93 27.87
C ILE A 109 9.60 8.60 29.04
N HIS A 110 9.16 7.69 29.88
CA HIS A 110 9.89 7.14 31.03
C HIS A 110 9.80 5.60 31.03
N THR A 111 10.50 4.94 31.95
CA THR A 111 10.62 3.48 31.97
C THR A 111 9.29 2.75 32.22
N GLU A 112 8.34 3.39 32.89
CA GLU A 112 7.01 2.84 33.19
C GLU A 112 5.95 3.23 32.14
N TRP A 113 6.31 4.10 31.19
CA TRP A 113 5.38 4.63 30.19
C TRP A 113 4.73 3.54 29.34
N LEU A 114 5.46 2.48 29.01
CA LEU A 114 4.91 1.38 28.22
C LEU A 114 3.81 0.63 28.99
N ASP A 115 4.01 0.36 30.28
CA ASP A 115 3.01 -0.29 31.12
C ASP A 115 1.75 0.57 31.26
N GLU A 116 1.93 1.88 31.40
CA GLU A 116 0.84 2.84 31.38
C GLU A 116 0.10 2.82 30.05
N LEU A 117 0.83 2.81 28.91
CA LEU A 117 0.26 2.74 27.57
C LEU A 117 -0.57 1.46 27.37
N LEU A 118 -0.03 0.31 27.76
CA LEU A 118 -0.69 -0.99 27.60
C LEU A 118 -1.97 -1.10 28.44
N ARG A 119 -2.03 -0.41 29.58
CA ARG A 119 -3.22 -0.33 30.43
C ARG A 119 -4.30 0.61 29.87
N ARG A 120 -3.96 1.52 28.94
CA ARG A 120 -4.97 2.33 28.24
C ARG A 120 -5.81 1.40 27.35
N PRO A 121 -7.15 1.51 27.38
CA PRO A 121 -7.99 0.72 26.50
C PRO A 121 -7.58 1.00 25.05
N LEU A 122 -7.45 -0.05 24.24
CA LEU A 122 -7.32 0.13 22.80
C LEU A 122 -8.52 0.97 22.36
N SER A 123 -8.27 2.06 21.63
CA SER A 123 -9.35 2.83 21.04
C SER A 123 -10.02 1.95 20.00
N THR A 124 -11.06 1.23 20.42
CA THR A 124 -12.11 0.77 19.53
C THR A 124 -12.91 2.00 19.14
N ALA A 125 -12.28 2.96 18.46
CA ALA A 125 -13.05 3.77 17.56
C ALA A 125 -13.63 2.74 16.57
N PRO A 126 -14.95 2.50 16.53
CA PRO A 126 -15.52 1.89 15.34
C PRO A 126 -14.93 2.69 14.16
N PRO A 127 -14.53 2.03 13.04
CA PRO A 127 -14.08 2.77 11.87
C PRO A 127 -15.05 3.92 11.70
N ALA A 128 -14.54 5.16 11.80
CA ALA A 128 -15.35 6.37 11.83
C ALA A 128 -16.47 6.15 10.85
N ASP A 129 -17.70 6.15 11.38
CA ASP A 129 -18.94 5.84 10.66
C ASP A 129 -18.70 6.12 9.19
N VAL A 130 -18.59 5.05 8.39
CA VAL A 130 -18.70 5.18 6.95
C VAL A 130 -20.14 5.59 6.77
N SER A 131 -20.39 6.88 6.98
CA SER A 131 -21.67 7.54 6.87
C SER A 131 -22.05 7.37 5.41
N GLN A 132 -22.70 6.25 5.13
CA GLN A 132 -23.33 5.84 3.90
C GLN A 132 -22.38 5.71 2.67
N PRO A 133 -22.43 4.58 1.93
CA PRO A 133 -21.93 4.54 0.56
C PRO A 133 -22.87 5.37 -0.33
N GLY A 134 -22.81 6.69 -0.19
CA GLY A 134 -23.62 7.65 -0.92
C GLY A 134 -22.88 8.37 -2.06
N SER A 135 -21.56 8.19 -2.18
CA SER A 135 -20.78 8.86 -3.25
C SER A 135 -20.05 7.88 -4.16
N SER A 136 -19.53 6.75 -3.69
CA SER A 136 -18.68 5.88 -4.54
C SER A 136 -19.44 5.20 -5.68
N ALA A 137 -20.71 4.82 -5.47
CA ALA A 137 -21.57 4.32 -6.54
C ALA A 137 -22.00 5.45 -7.51
N SER A 138 -22.20 6.67 -7.00
CA SER A 138 -22.56 7.84 -7.80
C SER A 138 -21.39 8.32 -8.65
N ASP A 139 -20.18 8.35 -8.08
CA ASP A 139 -18.93 8.70 -8.75
C ASP A 139 -18.58 7.66 -9.82
N ALA A 140 -18.71 6.36 -9.50
CA ALA A 140 -18.54 5.29 -10.48
C ALA A 140 -19.58 5.38 -11.61
N ALA A 141 -20.84 5.69 -11.28
CA ALA A 141 -21.89 5.89 -12.28
C ALA A 141 -21.65 7.14 -13.14
N ALA A 142 -21.16 8.23 -12.56
CA ALA A 142 -20.83 9.46 -13.28
C ALA A 142 -19.65 9.25 -14.23
N ILE A 143 -18.60 8.54 -13.77
CA ILE A 143 -17.45 8.14 -14.60
C ILE A 143 -17.92 7.22 -15.74
N ALA A 144 -18.73 6.20 -15.44
CA ALA A 144 -19.27 5.29 -16.46
C ALA A 144 -20.17 6.00 -17.49
N ALA A 145 -21.02 6.93 -17.04
CA ALA A 145 -21.87 7.74 -17.90
C ALA A 145 -21.06 8.68 -18.80
N ALA A 146 -20.00 9.31 -18.26
CA ALA A 146 -19.10 10.15 -19.04
C ALA A 146 -18.35 9.34 -20.11
N ILE A 147 -17.85 8.15 -19.78
CA ILE A 147 -17.20 7.23 -20.74
C ILE A 147 -18.20 6.79 -21.82
N TRP A 148 -19.43 6.44 -21.44
CA TRP A 148 -20.47 6.05 -22.40
C TRP A 148 -20.84 7.21 -23.34
N GLN A 149 -20.98 8.43 -22.82
CA GLN A 149 -21.31 9.60 -23.62
C GLN A 149 -20.17 10.00 -24.57
N ALA A 150 -18.91 9.92 -24.15
CA ALA A 150 -17.76 10.13 -25.01
C ALA A 150 -17.71 9.12 -26.17
N ASN A 151 -17.94 7.83 -25.88
CA ASN A 151 -18.00 6.76 -26.90
C ASN A 151 -19.22 6.86 -27.84
N GLN A 152 -20.24 7.64 -27.50
CA GLN A 152 -21.34 7.96 -28.41
C GLN A 152 -21.04 9.18 -29.27
N TRP A 153 -20.27 10.15 -28.75
CA TRP A 153 -19.79 11.27 -29.56
C TRP A 153 -18.95 10.78 -30.74
N ASP A 154 -18.03 9.84 -30.51
CA ASP A 154 -17.24 9.19 -31.58
C ASP A 154 -18.12 8.44 -32.60
N ARG A 155 -19.26 7.90 -32.16
CA ARG A 155 -20.24 7.22 -33.04
C ARG A 155 -21.14 8.19 -33.81
N HIS A 156 -21.34 9.41 -33.32
CA HIS A 156 -22.12 10.45 -34.01
C HIS A 156 -21.25 11.38 -34.87
N SER A 157 -19.96 11.54 -34.58
CA SER A 157 -19.02 12.28 -35.44
C SER A 157 -18.65 11.53 -36.72
N CYS A 158 -18.89 10.21 -36.80
CA CYS A 158 -18.73 9.44 -38.04
C CYS A 158 -20.02 9.33 -38.88
N LEU A 159 -21.15 9.89 -38.42
CA LEU A 159 -22.43 9.87 -39.14
C LEU A 159 -22.88 11.25 -39.67
N SER A 160 -21.99 12.25 -39.64
CA SER A 160 -22.23 13.57 -40.25
C SER A 160 -21.23 13.99 -41.33
N SER A 161 -20.52 13.05 -41.95
CA SER A 161 -20.04 13.29 -43.32
C SER A 161 -21.20 13.05 -44.27
N SER A 162 -21.90 14.14 -44.58
CA SER A 162 -22.77 14.25 -45.73
C SER A 162 -22.16 13.54 -46.94
N SER A 163 -22.96 12.66 -47.52
CA SER A 163 -22.72 11.95 -48.77
C SER A 163 -22.32 12.94 -49.87
N VAL A 164 -21.03 13.05 -50.16
CA VAL A 164 -20.57 13.52 -51.47
C VAL A 164 -20.68 12.34 -52.42
N ASP A 165 -21.51 12.51 -53.45
CA ASP A 165 -21.86 11.56 -54.51
C ASP A 165 -20.62 10.91 -55.14
N GLN A 166 -20.20 9.76 -54.60
CA GLN A 166 -19.15 8.91 -55.16
C GLN A 166 -19.80 7.99 -56.20
N PRO A 167 -19.49 8.12 -57.51
CA PRO A 167 -20.10 7.28 -58.52
C PRO A 167 -19.74 5.82 -58.27
N SER A 168 -20.75 4.95 -58.17
CA SER A 168 -20.52 3.53 -57.89
C SER A 168 -19.58 2.93 -58.94
N ARG A 169 -18.65 2.07 -58.48
CA ARG A 169 -17.71 1.36 -59.38
C ARG A 169 -18.43 0.61 -60.50
N TRP A 170 -19.60 0.05 -60.22
CA TRP A 170 -20.46 -0.60 -61.21
C TRP A 170 -20.96 0.36 -62.30
N LYS A 171 -21.31 1.61 -61.97
CA LYS A 171 -21.68 2.65 -62.96
C LYS A 171 -20.49 3.16 -63.77
N GLN A 172 -19.28 3.12 -63.22
CA GLN A 172 -18.06 3.50 -63.93
C GLN A 172 -17.65 2.40 -64.92
N GLU A 173 -17.65 1.13 -64.48
CA GLU A 173 -17.27 -0.01 -65.30
C GLU A 173 -18.26 -0.25 -66.45
N GLY A 174 -19.56 -0.09 -66.19
CA GLY A 174 -20.58 -0.19 -67.23
C GLY A 174 -20.42 0.84 -68.35
N ARG A 175 -20.05 2.09 -68.01
CA ARG A 175 -19.78 3.14 -69.00
C ARG A 175 -18.50 2.87 -69.80
N ARG A 176 -17.46 2.34 -69.15
CA ARG A 176 -16.20 1.97 -69.81
C ARG A 176 -16.41 0.86 -70.83
N ALA A 177 -17.12 -0.20 -70.45
CA ALA A 177 -17.45 -1.31 -71.35
C ALA A 177 -18.35 -0.91 -72.54
N GLN A 178 -19.09 0.20 -72.44
CA GLN A 178 -19.94 0.72 -73.50
C GLN A 178 -19.15 1.56 -74.53
N LEU A 179 -18.06 2.20 -74.11
CA LEU A 179 -17.13 2.92 -74.99
C LEU A 179 -16.22 1.94 -75.76
N ASP A 180 -15.84 0.83 -75.14
CA ASP A 180 -14.99 -0.21 -75.76
C ASP A 180 -15.73 -1.09 -76.78
N ARG A 181 -17.04 -0.87 -77.02
CA ARG A 181 -17.88 -1.63 -77.96
C ARG A 181 -18.26 -0.88 -79.23
N LEU A 182 -17.71 0.31 -79.47
CA LEU A 182 -17.89 1.00 -80.74
C LEU A 182 -16.84 0.51 -81.74
N PRO A 183 -17.24 -0.05 -82.91
CA PRO A 183 -16.32 -0.45 -83.96
C PRO A 183 -15.66 0.74 -84.66
#